data_AF-A0A3M1XI26-F1
#
_entry.id   AF-A0A3M1XI26-F1
#
_cell.length_a   1.000
_cell.length_b   1.000
_cell.length_c   1.000
_cell.angle_alpha   90.00
_cell.angle_beta   90.00
_cell.angle_gamma   90.00
#
_symmetry.space_group_name_H-M   'P 1'
#
loop_
_entity.id
_entity.type
_entity.pdbx_description
1 polymer ?
#
loop_
_entity_poly.entity_id
_entity_poly.type
_entity_poly.pdbx_seq_one_letter_code
_entity_poly.pdbx_strand_id
1 'polypeptide(L)' 'MPHTEFSFSSQGQTFYAQSWTPEQSPRALLALIHGHGEHSGRYHELATALTAGGLAVAAFD' A
#
# COMPACT_ATOMS: atom_id res chain seq x y z
N MET A 1 13.03 -1.18 -2.49
CA MET A 1 11.66 -1.68 -2.31
C MET A 1 10.93 -1.54 -3.64
N PRO A 2 10.35 -2.61 -4.17
CA PRO A 2 9.40 -2.47 -5.26
C PRO A 2 8.15 -1.71 -4.79
N HIS A 3 7.79 -0.69 -5.55
CA HIS A 3 6.56 0.08 -5.39
C HIS A 3 5.76 -0.06 -6.68
N THR A 4 4.48 -0.38 -6.57
CA THR A 4 3.61 -0.59 -7.72
C THR A 4 2.29 0.11 -7.50
N GLU A 5 1.87 0.83 -8.54
CA GLU A 5 0.57 1.44 -8.65
C GLU A 5 -0.32 0.55 -9.51
N PHE A 6 -1.59 0.42 -9.12
CA PHE A 6 -2.57 -0.36 -9.87
C PHE A 6 -3.97 0.21 -9.63
N SER A 7 -4.94 -0.32 -10.37
CA SER A 7 -6.34 -0.04 -10.14
C SER A 7 -7.12 -1.34 -10.06
N PHE A 8 -8.18 -1.35 -9.26
CA PHE A 8 -9.10 -2.47 -9.19
C PHE A 8 -10.53 -1.96 -9.13
N SER A 9 -11.47 -2.77 -9.60
CA SER A 9 -12.89 -2.45 -9.57
C SER A 9 -13.59 -3.23 -8.47
N SER A 10 -14.41 -2.55 -7.68
CA SER A 10 -15.26 -3.16 -6.65
C SER A 10 -16.54 -2.34 -6.52
N GLN A 11 -17.68 -3.01 -6.34
CA GLN A 11 -18.98 -2.33 -6.17
C GLN A 11 -19.32 -1.31 -7.27
N GLY A 12 -18.91 -1.58 -8.53
CA GLY A 12 -19.17 -0.69 -9.66
C GLY A 12 -18.29 0.57 -9.72
N GLN A 13 -17.27 0.66 -8.87
CA GLN A 13 -16.34 1.78 -8.80
C GLN A 13 -14.90 1.28 -9.00
N THR A 14 -14.06 2.11 -9.62
CA THR A 14 -12.63 1.81 -9.80
C THR A 14 -11.82 2.62 -8.79
N PHE A 15 -10.97 1.92 -8.05
CA PHE A 15 -10.12 2.49 -7.01
C PHE A 15 -8.68 2.51 -7.50
N TYR A 16 -8.00 3.63 -7.24
CA TYR A 16 -6.56 3.71 -7.35
C TYR A 16 -5.93 3.06 -6.11
N ALA A 17 -4.85 2.31 -6.31
CA ALA A 17 -4.17 1.63 -5.24
C ALA A 17 -2.67 1.59 -5.44
N GLN A 18 -1.97 1.44 -4.33
CA GLN A 18 -0.52 1.33 -4.28
C GLN A 18 -0.12 0.17 -3.39
N SER A 19 0.99 -0.46 -3.72
CA SER A 19 1.62 -1.47 -2.87
C SER A 19 3.13 -1.27 -2.79
N TRP A 20 3.66 -1.56 -1.62
CA TRP A 20 5.09 -1.56 -1.31
C TRP A 20 5.46 -2.94 -0.80
N THR A 21 6.47 -3.56 -1.39
CA THR A 21 6.91 -4.90 -1.00
C THR A 21 8.34 -4.87 -0.46
N PRO A 22 8.64 -5.72 0.53
CA PRO A 22 10.02 -5.95 0.95
C PRO A 22 10.81 -6.64 -0.17
N GLU A 23 12.14 -6.51 -0.13
CA GLU A 23 13.04 -7.21 -1.07
C GLU A 23 13.02 -8.75 -0.85
N GLN A 24 12.73 -9.19 0.38
CA GLN A 24 12.57 -10.61 0.73
C GLN A 24 11.09 -11.02 0.71
N SER A 25 10.81 -12.32 0.86
CA SER A 25 9.43 -12.81 0.98
C SER A 25 8.71 -12.13 2.16
N PRO A 26 7.54 -11.51 1.94
CA PRO A 26 6.84 -10.77 2.99
C PRO A 26 6.31 -11.73 4.07
N ARG A 27 6.47 -11.32 5.34
CA ARG A 27 5.97 -12.05 6.50
C ARG A 27 4.44 -11.96 6.63
N ALA A 28 3.88 -10.84 6.19
CA ALA A 28 2.45 -10.55 6.16
C ALA A 28 2.16 -9.38 5.20
N LEU A 29 0.88 -9.21 4.86
CA LEU A 29 0.36 -8.04 4.18
C LEU A 29 -0.37 -7.15 5.18
N LEU A 30 -0.02 -5.86 5.21
CA LEU A 30 -0.72 -4.82 5.95
C LEU A 30 -1.56 -3.99 4.98
N ALA A 31 -2.88 -4.01 5.16
CA ALA A 31 -3.80 -3.10 4.47
C ALA A 31 -3.85 -1.77 5.24
N LEU A 32 -3.32 -0.72 4.64
CA LEU A 32 -3.29 0.62 5.23
C LEU A 32 -4.51 1.41 4.77
N ILE A 33 -5.24 1.98 5.73
CA ILE A 33 -6.36 2.90 5.49
C ILE A 33 -5.88 4.31 5.84
N HIS A 34 -5.94 5.23 4.89
CA HIS A 34 -5.51 6.61 5.11
C HIS A 34 -6.57 7.42 5.88
N GLY A 35 -6.15 8.59 6.40
CA GLY A 35 -7.06 9.52 7.06
C GLY A 35 -8.13 10.13 6.13
N HIS A 36 -9.16 10.72 6.73
CA HIS A 36 -10.21 11.42 5.99
C HIS A 36 -9.62 12.62 5.22
N GLY A 37 -9.89 12.70 3.92
CA GLY A 37 -9.34 13.75 3.04
C GLY A 37 -7.85 13.59 2.70
N GLU A 38 -7.25 12.45 3.04
CA GLU A 38 -5.88 12.09 2.67
C GLU A 38 -5.85 11.15 1.45
N HIS A 39 -4.63 10.77 1.04
CA HIS A 39 -4.36 9.85 -0.06
C HIS A 39 -3.27 8.86 0.37
N SER A 40 -3.31 7.64 -0.16
CA SER A 40 -2.34 6.57 0.09
C SER A 40 -0.88 7.01 -0.09
N GLY A 41 -0.62 7.91 -1.05
CA GLY A 41 0.73 8.42 -1.34
C GLY A 41 1.39 9.15 -0.16
N ARG A 42 0.62 9.75 0.76
CA ARG A 42 1.16 10.42 1.95
C ARG A 42 1.89 9.46 2.90
N TYR A 43 1.58 8.17 2.82
CA TYR A 43 2.12 7.15 3.71
C TYR A 43 3.35 6.42 3.14
N HIS A 44 3.97 6.93 2.07
CA HIS A 44 5.15 6.33 1.46
C HIS A 44 6.28 6.04 2.45
N GLU A 45 6.60 6.99 3.34
CA GLU A 45 7.66 6.82 4.34
C GLU A 45 7.30 5.74 5.38
N LEU A 46 6.03 5.70 5.82
CA LEU A 46 5.55 4.66 6.72
C LEU A 46 5.61 3.28 6.06
N ALA A 47 5.18 3.17 4.80
CA ALA A 47 5.26 1.94 4.03
C ALA A 47 6.71 1.48 3.84
N THR A 48 7.65 2.41 3.64
CA THR A 48 9.09 2.14 3.58
C THR A 48 9.61 1.56 4.90
N ALA A 49 9.23 2.14 6.04
CA ALA A 49 9.64 1.64 7.35
C ALA A 49 9.05 0.24 7.64
N LEU A 50 7.79 0.00 7.28
CA LEU A 50 7.13 -1.29 7.48
C LEU A 50 7.71 -2.38 6.55
N THR A 51 8.06 -2.03 5.31
CA THR A 51 8.71 -2.96 4.38
C THR A 51 10.13 -3.30 4.81
N ALA A 52 10.88 -2.36 5.40
CA ALA A 52 12.15 -2.67 6.07
C ALA A 52 11.98 -3.68 7.23
N GLY A 53 10.80 -3.73 7.86
CA GLY A 53 10.41 -4.74 8.85
C GLY A 53 9.94 -6.09 8.27
N GLY A 54 9.92 -6.24 6.95
CA GLY A 54 9.51 -7.46 6.24
C GLY A 54 8.00 -7.57 5.98
N LEU A 55 7.26 -6.47 6.05
CA LEU A 55 5.82 -6.43 5.74
C LEU A 55 5.59 -5.92 4.32
N ALA A 56 4.72 -6.58 3.55
CA ALA A 56 4.13 -5.92 2.39
C ALA A 56 3.05 -4.94 2.87
N VAL A 57 2.90 -3.81 2.20
CA VAL A 57 1.89 -2.80 2.51
C VAL A 57 1.07 -2.53 1.25
N ALA A 58 -0.25 -2.47 1.38
CA ALA A 58 -1.14 -2.04 0.31
C ALA A 58 -2.14 -1.00 0.81
N ALA A 59 -2.46 -0.02 -0.01
CA ALA A 59 -3.43 1.03 0.29
C ALA A 59 -4.21 1.40 -0.98
N PHE A 60 -5.46 1.83 -0.83
CA PHE A 60 -6.28 2.38 -1.90
C PHE A 60 -6.81 3.76 -1.51
N ASP A 61 -7.22 4.55 -2.50
CA ASP A 61 -7.84 5.89 -2.38
C ASP A 61 -9.35 5.84 -2.65
#